data_AF-A0A967D3W5-F1
#
_entry.id   AF-A0A967D3W5-F1
#
_cell.length_a   1.000
_cell.length_b   1.000
_cell.length_c   1.000
_cell.angle_alpha   90.00
_cell.angle_beta   90.00
_cell.angle_gamma   90.00
#
_symmetry.space_group_name_H-M   'P 1'
#
loop_
_entity.id
_entity.type
_entity.pdbx_description
1 polymer ?
#
loop_
_entity_poly.entity_id
_entity_poly.type
_entity_poly.pdbx_seq_one_letter_code
_entity_poly.pdbx_strand_id
1 'polypeptide(L)' 'AEGRGDAVAFGRRFITNPDLVDRIAGGHELASTRADHIYDPGPQGYIDFPTRSD' A
#
# COMPACT_ATOMS: atom_id res chain seq x y z
N ALA A 1 -10.56 22.12 -3.41
CA ALA A 1 -9.12 21.77 -3.49
C ALA A 1 -8.31 22.99 -3.10
N GLU A 2 -7.37 22.86 -2.18
CA GLU A 2 -6.61 24.01 -1.64
C GLU A 2 -5.35 24.37 -2.46
N GLY A 3 -5.18 23.80 -3.65
CA GLY A 3 -4.05 24.11 -4.53
C GLY A 3 -2.67 23.69 -3.99
N ARG A 4 -2.62 22.72 -3.07
CA ARG A 4 -1.36 22.27 -2.43
C ARG A 4 -0.51 21.33 -3.29
N GLY A 5 -0.97 20.97 -4.49
CA GLY A 5 -0.25 20.14 -5.47
C GLY A 5 -1.19 19.36 -6.39
N ASP A 6 -0.61 18.79 -7.45
CA ASP A 6 -1.32 18.03 -8.49
C ASP A 6 -1.36 16.52 -8.22
N ALA A 7 -0.42 16.00 -7.42
CA ALA A 7 -0.28 14.57 -7.14
C ALA A 7 0.26 14.29 -5.73
N VAL A 8 0.02 13.07 -5.25
CA VAL A 8 0.55 12.55 -3.98
C VAL A 8 1.19 11.19 -4.24
N ALA A 9 2.41 10.99 -3.75
CA ALA A 9 3.10 9.71 -3.81
C ALA A 9 2.97 8.96 -2.47
N PHE A 10 2.74 7.65 -2.53
CA PHE A 10 2.60 6.78 -1.35
C PHE A 10 3.74 5.75 -1.31
N GLY A 11 4.51 5.73 -0.21
CA GLY A 11 5.55 4.73 0.03
C GLY A 11 5.01 3.50 0.78
N ARG A 12 5.13 3.51 2.12
CA ARG A 12 4.75 2.39 3.01
C ARG A 12 3.33 1.83 2.80
N ARG A 13 2.39 2.69 2.38
CA ARG A 13 1.02 2.26 2.08
C ARG A 13 0.95 1.38 0.84
N PHE A 14 1.76 1.65 -0.18
CA PHE A 14 1.81 0.85 -1.40
C PHE A 14 2.50 -0.49 -1.17
N ILE A 15 3.51 -0.55 -0.28
CA ILE A 15 4.18 -1.81 0.10
C ILE A 15 3.16 -2.83 0.62
N THR A 16 2.30 -2.42 1.54
CA THR A 16 1.37 -3.33 2.25
C THR A 16 0.01 -3.48 1.59
N ASN A 17 -0.27 -2.72 0.53
CA ASN A 17 -1.56 -2.72 -0.17
C ASN A 17 -1.28 -2.74 -1.68
N PRO A 18 -1.09 -3.93 -2.30
CA PRO A 18 -0.86 -4.01 -3.74
C PRO A 18 -2.03 -3.43 -4.56
N ASP A 19 -3.24 -3.42 -3.99
CA ASP A 19 -4.49 -2.87 -4.52
C ASP A 19 -4.82 -1.48 -3.93
N LEU A 20 -3.82 -0.68 -3.52
CA LEU A 20 -4.02 0.62 -2.83
C LEU A 20 -4.96 1.56 -3.60
N VAL A 21 -4.87 1.60 -4.92
CA VAL A 21 -5.71 2.46 -5.76
C VAL A 21 -7.19 2.09 -5.61
N ASP A 22 -7.53 0.81 -5.71
CA ASP A 22 -8.90 0.33 -5.58
C ASP A 22 -9.44 0.53 -4.17
N ARG A 23 -8.58 0.37 -3.15
CA ARG A 23 -8.97 0.65 -1.75
C ARG A 23 -9.33 2.12 -1.54
N ILE A 24 -8.50 3.04 -2.04
CA ILE A 24 -8.76 4.48 -1.93
C ILE A 24 -10.02 4.86 -2.72
N ALA A 25 -10.16 4.35 -3.95
CA ALA A 25 -11.31 4.64 -4.80
C ALA A 25 -12.64 4.13 -4.21
N GLY A 26 -12.62 2.94 -3.60
CA GLY A 26 -13.79 2.31 -2.98
C GLY A 26 -14.01 2.65 -1.50
N GLY A 27 -13.13 3.43 -0.87
CA GLY A 27 -13.20 3.71 0.57
C GLY A 27 -13.02 2.46 1.44
N HIS A 28 -12.27 1.47 0.96
CA HIS A 28 -12.01 0.23 1.69
C HIS A 28 -10.93 0.41 2.75
N GLU A 29 -10.94 -0.48 3.76
CA GLU A 29 -9.92 -0.50 4.81
C GLU A 29 -8.53 -0.74 4.21
N LEU A 30 -7.53 0.02 4.71
CA LEU A 30 -6.14 -0.16 4.33
C LEU A 30 -5.47 -1.12 5.30
N ALA A 31 -4.67 -2.05 4.78
CA ALA A 31 -3.80 -2.86 5.59
C ALA A 31 -2.87 -1.99 6.44
N SER A 32 -2.58 -2.47 7.65
CA SER A 32 -1.64 -1.81 8.56
C SER A 32 -0.24 -1.81 7.94
N THR A 33 0.47 -0.70 8.06
CA THR A 33 1.87 -0.64 7.62
C THR A 33 2.73 -1.56 8.50
N ARG A 34 3.40 -2.54 7.91
CA ARG A 34 4.45 -3.37 8.53
C ARG A 34 5.82 -2.85 8.12
N ALA A 35 6.78 -2.90 9.03
CA ALA A 35 8.15 -2.43 8.80
C ALA A 35 9.19 -3.57 8.75
N ASP A 36 8.78 -4.76 9.15
CA ASP A 36 9.57 -5.97 9.08
C ASP A 36 9.67 -6.48 7.64
N HIS A 37 10.81 -7.11 7.34
CA HIS A 37 11.16 -7.67 6.03
C HIS A 37 11.19 -6.69 4.85
N ILE A 38 10.97 -5.38 5.03
CA ILE A 38 11.03 -4.39 3.94
C ILE A 38 12.37 -4.43 3.17
N TYR A 39 13.45 -4.82 3.84
CA TYR A 39 14.80 -4.90 3.26
C TYR A 39 15.39 -6.30 3.30
N ASP A 40 14.60 -7.30 3.70
CA ASP A 40 15.08 -8.67 3.74
C ASP A 40 15.11 -9.25 2.33
N PRO A 41 16.11 -10.09 2.00
CA PRO A 41 16.09 -10.81 0.75
C PRO A 41 15.01 -11.90 0.77
N GLY A 42 14.25 -12.02 -0.32
CA GLY A 42 13.27 -13.09 -0.50
C GLY A 42 11.85 -12.57 -0.72
N PRO A 43 10.87 -13.48 -0.82
CA PRO A 43 9.50 -13.12 -1.16
C PRO A 43 8.70 -12.54 0.01
N GLN A 44 9.11 -12.85 1.25
CA GLN A 44 8.40 -12.47 2.45
C GLN A 44 8.47 -10.95 2.69
N GLY A 45 7.32 -10.31 2.86
CA GLY A 45 7.22 -8.85 2.97
C GLY A 45 7.50 -8.10 1.66
N TYR A 46 7.49 -8.79 0.51
CA TYR A 46 7.73 -8.18 -0.80
C TYR A 46 6.60 -8.47 -1.79
N ILE A 47 6.29 -9.74 -2.04
CA ILE A 47 5.25 -10.17 -3.02
C ILE A 47 4.08 -10.90 -2.39
N ASP A 48 4.06 -11.04 -1.06
CA ASP A 48 3.13 -11.87 -0.30
C ASP A 48 2.08 -11.06 0.50
N PHE A 49 1.99 -9.74 0.26
CA PHE A 49 0.89 -8.94 0.80
C PHE A 49 -0.42 -9.25 0.04
N PRO A 50 -1.54 -9.54 0.74
CA PRO A 50 -2.80 -9.85 0.09
C PRO A 50 -3.48 -8.59 -0.46
N THR A 51 -4.17 -8.76 -1.58
CA THR A 51 -5.22 -7.85 -2.04
C THR A 51 -6.48 -8.03 -1.19
N ARG A 52 -7.48 -7.16 -1.35
CA ARG A 52 -8.78 -7.30 -0.66
C ARG A 52 -9.57 -8.54 -1.11
N SER A 53 -9.30 -9.04 -2.32
CA SER A 53 -10.05 -10.12 -2.96
C SER A 53 -9.43 -11.51 -2.78
N ASP A 54 -8.26 -11.60 -2.15
CA ASP A 54 -7.60 -12.87 -1.84
C ASP A 54 -8.25 -13.62 -0.66
#